data_AF-A0A2V9Y722-F1
#
_entry.id   AF-A0A2V9Y722-F1
#
_cell.length_a   1.000
_cell.length_b   1.000
_cell.length_c   1.000
_cell.angle_alpha   90.00
_cell.angle_beta   90.00
_cell.angle_gamma   90.00
#
_symmetry.space_group_name_H-M   'P 1'
#
loop_
_entity.id
_entity.type
_entity.pdbx_description
1 polymer ?
#
loop_
_entity_poly.entity_id
_entity_poly.type
_entity_poly.pdbx_seq_one_letter_code
_entity_poly.pdbx_strand_id
1 'polypeptide(L)'
;MKPTLLLFLIAGSILLGLAAQSPTQPPEAATGFDDQSNGFSDPVRRLADQKFFEEVEHIVPDGLGPLYNAQSCRECHQTPVTGAASQVRSGDRQGSEPGE
;
A
#
# COMPACT_ATOMS: atom_id res chain seq x y z
N MET A 1 28.91 51.82 2.08
CA MET A 1 28.86 50.80 3.15
C MET A 1 30.21 50.09 3.19
N LYS A 2 30.85 49.95 4.36
CA LYS A 2 32.22 49.43 4.45
C LYS A 2 32.23 47.94 4.04
N PRO A 3 33.13 47.48 3.15
CA PRO A 3 33.12 46.12 2.61
C PRO A 3 33.22 45.04 3.69
N THR A 4 33.80 45.36 4.84
CA THR A 4 33.84 44.51 6.04
C THR A 4 32.46 44.21 6.62
N LEU A 5 31.52 45.15 6.62
CA LEU A 5 30.15 44.93 7.10
C LEU A 5 29.38 43.95 6.20
N LEU A 6 29.59 44.04 4.89
CA LEU A 6 28.98 43.13 3.90
C LEU A 6 29.50 41.69 4.09
N LEU A 7 30.81 41.54 4.32
CA LEU A 7 31.43 40.24 4.61
C LEU A 7 30.89 39.58 5.88
N PHE A 8 30.68 40.35 6.95
CA PHE A 8 30.09 39.82 8.19
C PHE A 8 28.63 39.38 8.00
N LEU A 9 27.83 40.11 7.22
CA LEU A 9 26.45 39.74 6.93
C LEU A 9 26.36 38.47 6.08
N ILE A 10 27.24 38.31 5.09
CA ILE A 10 27.30 37.11 4.26
C ILE A 10 27.75 35.91 5.10
N ALA A 11 28.82 36.05 5.89
CA ALA A 11 29.31 34.99 6.76
C ALA A 11 28.28 34.57 7.82
N GLY A 12 27.58 35.54 8.43
CA GLY A 12 26.50 35.27 9.38
C GLY A 12 25.31 34.55 8.75
N SER A 13 24.95 34.90 7.51
CA SER A 13 23.85 34.25 6.78
C SER A 13 24.21 32.80 6.39
N ILE A 14 25.47 32.55 6.02
CA ILE A 14 25.96 31.20 5.71
C ILE A 14 25.98 30.32 6.97
N LEU A 15 26.47 30.84 8.10
CA LEU A 15 26.47 30.14 9.38
C LEU A 15 25.06 29.79 9.87
N LEU A 16 24.10 30.71 9.69
CA LEU A 16 22.71 30.47 10.04
C LEU A 16 22.03 29.43 9.15
N GLY A 17 22.35 29.42 7.84
CA GLY A 17 21.85 28.42 6.89
C GLY A 17 22.34 27.00 7.19
N LEU A 18 23.60 26.84 7.63
CA LEU A 18 24.15 25.52 7.97
C LEU A 18 23.49 24.89 9.21
N ALA A 19 23.09 25.70 10.20
CA ALA A 19 22.46 25.21 11.42
C ALA A 19 21.00 24.75 11.23
N ALA A 20 20.32 25.20 10.17
CA ALA A 20 18.94 24.83 9.87
C ALA A 20 18.78 23.46 9.19
N GLN A 21 19.88 22.87 8.71
CA GLN A 21 19.89 21.59 8.01
C GLN A 21 20.02 20.46 9.03
N SER A 22 18.94 20.15 9.75
CA SER A 22 18.87 18.88 10.48
C SER A 22 18.73 17.76 9.43
N PRO A 23 19.68 16.81 9.31
CA PRO A 23 19.52 15.64 8.46
C PRO A 23 18.58 14.66 9.17
N THR A 24 17.31 15.04 9.35
CA THR A 24 16.30 14.08 9.77
C THR A 24 15.94 13.30 8.50
N GLN A 25 16.66 12.21 8.26
CA GLN A 25 16.23 11.26 7.25
C GLN A 25 14.88 10.71 7.72
N PRO A 26 13.83 10.73 6.86
CA PRO A 26 12.60 10.02 7.18
C PRO A 26 12.93 8.57 7.55
N PRO A 27 12.23 7.97 8.52
CA PRO A 27 12.42 6.55 8.77
C PRO A 27 12.17 5.78 7.47
N GLU A 28 12.96 4.72 7.24
CA GLU A 28 12.74 3.81 6.13
C GLU A 28 11.29 3.31 6.17
N ALA A 29 10.67 3.21 4.99
CA ALA A 29 9.31 2.69 4.89
C ALA A 29 9.27 1.27 5.45
N ALA A 30 8.18 0.92 6.15
CA ALA A 30 7.96 -0.44 6.59
C ALA A 30 8.05 -1.40 5.39
N THR A 31 8.88 -2.44 5.52
CA THR A 31 9.03 -3.48 4.51
C THR A 31 8.39 -4.75 5.06
N GLY A 32 7.36 -5.26 4.39
CA GLY A 32 6.63 -6.45 4.83
C GLY A 32 5.16 -6.47 4.42
N PHE A 33 4.53 -7.62 4.66
CA PHE A 33 3.09 -7.85 4.49
C PHE A 33 2.48 -8.16 5.87
N ASP A 34 2.42 -7.15 6.74
CA ASP A 34 1.92 -7.26 8.12
C ASP A 34 0.51 -6.67 8.31
N ASP A 35 -0.13 -6.34 7.19
CA ASP A 35 -1.42 -5.63 7.10
C ASP A 35 -1.47 -4.32 7.91
N GLN A 36 -0.33 -3.71 8.26
CA GLN A 36 -0.34 -2.40 8.91
C GLN A 36 -0.56 -1.27 7.90
N SER A 37 -1.28 -0.23 8.33
CA SER A 37 -1.46 0.97 7.51
C SER A 37 -0.16 1.79 7.49
N ASN A 38 0.19 2.33 6.33
CA ASN A 38 1.27 3.30 6.17
C ASN A 38 0.87 4.73 6.61
N GLY A 39 -0.29 4.88 7.24
CA GLY A 39 -0.81 6.17 7.73
C GLY A 39 -1.62 6.97 6.70
N PHE A 40 -1.70 6.54 5.44
CA PHE A 40 -2.53 7.21 4.41
C PHE A 40 -3.99 6.76 4.40
N SER A 41 -4.31 5.60 4.98
CA SER A 41 -5.67 5.07 5.11
C SER A 41 -6.00 4.76 6.56
N ASP A 42 -7.27 4.96 6.94
CA ASP A 42 -7.76 4.60 8.28
C ASP A 42 -7.63 3.08 8.50
N PRO A 43 -6.86 2.62 9.51
CA PRO A 43 -6.60 1.20 9.70
C PRO A 43 -7.87 0.40 10.01
N VAL A 44 -8.81 0.98 10.76
CA VAL A 44 -10.05 0.31 11.16
C VAL A 44 -10.95 0.09 9.95
N ARG A 45 -11.11 1.12 9.11
CA ARG A 45 -11.85 1.05 7.86
C ARG A 45 -11.23 0.07 6.90
N ARG A 46 -9.91 0.10 6.72
CA ARG A 46 -9.19 -0.84 5.86
C ARG A 46 -9.43 -2.29 6.29
N LEU A 47 -9.37 -2.60 7.59
CA LEU A 47 -9.67 -3.95 8.11
C LEU A 47 -11.13 -4.34 7.88
N ALA A 48 -12.06 -3.41 8.09
CA ALA A 48 -13.48 -3.66 7.83
C ALA A 48 -13.72 -3.98 6.34
N ASP A 49 -13.14 -3.18 5.44
CA ASP A 49 -13.26 -3.35 4.00
C ASP A 49 -12.59 -4.65 3.53
N GLN A 50 -11.43 -5.01 4.09
CA GLN A 50 -10.74 -6.28 3.85
C GLN A 50 -11.65 -7.46 4.19
N LYS A 51 -12.35 -7.43 5.33
CA LYS A 51 -13.29 -8.48 5.72
C LYS A 51 -14.43 -8.65 4.70
N PHE A 52 -15.01 -7.54 4.22
CA PHE A 52 -16.06 -7.62 3.19
C PHE A 52 -15.52 -8.16 1.87
N PHE A 53 -14.33 -7.73 1.46
CA PHE A 53 -13.67 -8.24 0.27
C PHE A 53 -13.32 -9.73 0.40
N GLU A 54 -13.00 -10.19 1.62
CA GLU A 54 -12.68 -11.57 1.96
C GLU A 54 -13.91 -12.43 2.31
N GLU A 55 -15.14 -11.93 2.19
CA GLU A 55 -16.33 -12.77 2.40
C GLU A 55 -16.68 -13.57 1.14
N VAL A 56 -16.73 -14.91 1.22
CA VAL A 56 -17.18 -15.76 0.09
C VAL A 56 -18.66 -16.00 0.24
N GLU A 57 -19.44 -15.53 -0.72
CA GLU A 57 -20.88 -15.77 -0.71
C GLU A 57 -21.19 -17.22 -1.05
N HIS A 58 -22.02 -17.86 -0.22
CA HIS A 58 -22.47 -19.23 -0.43
C HIS A 58 -23.53 -19.30 -1.52
N ILE A 59 -23.45 -20.36 -2.34
CA ILE A 59 -24.48 -20.67 -3.33
C ILE A 59 -25.74 -21.12 -2.59
N VAL A 60 -26.82 -20.36 -2.76
CA VAL A 60 -28.16 -20.76 -2.32
C VAL A 60 -28.72 -21.81 -3.28
N PRO A 61 -29.41 -22.87 -2.78
CA PRO A 61 -29.83 -24.03 -3.59
C PRO A 61 -30.63 -23.70 -4.87
N ASP A 62 -31.39 -22.61 -4.86
CA ASP A 62 -32.23 -22.17 -5.99
C ASP A 62 -31.77 -20.82 -6.58
N GLY A 63 -30.60 -20.32 -6.18
CA GLY A 63 -30.05 -19.05 -6.62
C GLY A 63 -29.18 -19.18 -7.86
N LEU A 64 -29.09 -18.11 -8.67
CA LEU A 64 -28.26 -18.04 -9.89
C LEU A 64 -26.73 -17.98 -9.60
N GLY A 65 -26.31 -18.28 -8.38
CA GLY A 65 -24.96 -18.12 -7.88
C GLY A 65 -24.78 -16.88 -6.99
N PRO A 66 -23.53 -16.60 -6.56
CA PRO A 66 -23.19 -15.47 -5.70
C PRO A 66 -23.45 -14.13 -6.40
N LEU A 67 -23.98 -13.14 -5.67
CA LEU A 67 -24.32 -11.82 -6.19
C LEU A 67 -23.11 -10.88 -6.24
N TYR A 68 -22.21 -10.98 -5.27
CA TYR A 68 -21.13 -9.99 -5.11
C TYR A 68 -19.73 -10.60 -4.98
N ASN A 69 -19.58 -11.85 -4.53
CA ASN A 69 -18.25 -12.42 -4.29
C ASN A 69 -18.20 -13.94 -4.46
N ALA A 70 -18.37 -14.41 -5.70
CA ALA A 70 -17.89 -15.74 -6.10
C ALA A 70 -16.35 -15.76 -6.14
N GLN A 71 -15.74 -16.92 -6.42
CA GLN A 71 -14.30 -17.16 -6.55
C GLN A 71 -13.64 -16.40 -7.75
N SER A 72 -13.65 -15.07 -7.80
CA SER A 72 -13.10 -14.31 -8.96
C SER A 72 -11.99 -13.31 -8.63
N CYS A 73 -12.18 -12.37 -7.70
CA CYS A 73 -11.20 -11.31 -7.46
C CYS A 73 -10.03 -11.78 -6.57
N ARG A 74 -10.37 -12.35 -5.40
CA ARG A 74 -9.37 -12.83 -4.43
C ARG A 74 -8.52 -13.97 -4.97
N GLU A 75 -9.10 -14.82 -5.83
CA GLU A 75 -8.48 -16.08 -6.26
C GLU A 75 -7.09 -15.81 -6.86
N CYS A 76 -7.00 -14.69 -7.60
CA CYS A 76 -5.76 -14.19 -8.16
C CYS A 76 -5.08 -13.17 -7.25
N HIS A 77 -5.83 -12.29 -6.57
CA HIS A 77 -5.32 -11.14 -5.81
C HIS A 77 -5.21 -11.37 -4.29
N GLN A 78 -4.85 -12.56 -3.83
CA GLN A 78 -4.74 -12.88 -2.39
C GLN A 78 -3.35 -13.30 -1.93
N THR A 79 -2.35 -13.36 -2.82
CA THR A 79 -1.00 -13.81 -2.44
C THR A 79 0.03 -12.70 -2.64
N PRO A 80 0.82 -12.35 -1.61
CA PRO A 80 0.86 -12.93 -0.26
C PRO A 80 -0.23 -12.41 0.71
N VAL A 81 -0.92 -11.33 0.35
CA VAL A 81 -2.03 -10.75 1.12
C VAL A 81 -3.17 -10.34 0.19
N THR A 82 -4.34 -10.11 0.77
CA THR A 82 -5.52 -9.60 0.07
C THR A 82 -5.22 -8.27 -0.63
N GLY A 83 -5.57 -8.19 -1.92
CA GLY A 83 -5.30 -7.03 -2.78
C GLY A 83 -3.91 -7.01 -3.41
N ALA A 84 -3.09 -8.04 -3.20
CA ALA A 84 -1.77 -8.15 -3.83
C ALA A 84 -1.86 -8.32 -5.36
N ALA A 85 -0.71 -8.20 -6.03
CA ALA A 85 -0.62 -8.46 -7.47
C ALA A 85 -1.04 -9.90 -7.79
N SER A 86 -1.70 -10.09 -8.92
CA SER A 86 -2.07 -11.43 -9.37
C SER A 86 -0.84 -12.29 -9.62
N GLN A 87 -0.84 -13.51 -9.10
CA GLN A 87 0.19 -14.51 -9.44
C GLN A 87 0.00 -15.14 -10.82
N VAL A 88 -1.19 -14.98 -11.41
CA VAL A 88 -1.49 -15.40 -12.79
C VAL A 88 -1.57 -14.20 -13.73
N ARG A 89 -1.05 -14.33 -14.93
CA ARG A 89 -1.25 -13.32 -15.98
C ARG A 89 -2.66 -13.50 -16.55
N SER A 90 -3.35 -12.38 -16.80
CA SER A 90 -4.63 -12.42 -17.52
C SER A 90 -4.43 -13.09 -18.88
N GLY A 91 -5.02 -14.28 -19.07
CA GLY A 91 -4.86 -15.13 -20.25
C GLY A 91 -4.24 -16.51 -19.98
N ASP A 92 -3.54 -16.68 -18.86
CA ASP A 92 -3.05 -17.99 -18.43
C ASP A 92 -4.21 -18.71 -17.73
N ARG A 93 -4.86 -19.66 -18.43
CA ARG A 93 -5.82 -20.55 -17.77
C ARG A 93 -5.06 -21.36 -16.72
N GLN A 94 -5.32 -21.12 -15.45
CA GLN A 94 -5.03 -22.11 -14.41
C GLN A 94 -5.75 -23.40 -14.81
N GLY A 95 -5.01 -24.51 -14.81
CA GLY A 95 -5.33 -25.75 -15.50
C GLY A 95 -6.81 -26.14 -15.47
N SER A 96 -7.35 -26.43 -16.65
CA SER A 96 -8.44 -27.39 -16.76
C SER A 96 -7.87 -28.70 -16.22
N GLU A 97 -8.23 -29.06 -14.99
CA GLU A 97 -8.04 -30.43 -14.51
C GLU A 97 -8.76 -31.35 -15.50
N PRO A 98 -8.09 -32.34 -16.11
CA PRO A 98 -8.76 -33.27 -17.00
C PRO A 98 -9.58 -34.27 -16.18
N GLY A 99 -10.84 -33.91 -15.96
CA GLY A 99 -11.96 -34.83 -15.70
C GLY A 99 -12.07 -35.44 -14.30
N GLU A 100 -13.21 -35.15 -13.66
CA GLU A 100 -14.07 -36.13 -12.99
C GLU A 100 -15.52 -35.65 -13.03
#